data_AF-A0A090KH92-F1
#
_entry.id   AF-A0A090KH92-F1
#
_cell.length_a   1.000
_cell.length_b   1.000
_cell.length_c   1.000
_cell.angle_alpha   90.00
_cell.angle_beta   90.00
_cell.angle_gamma   90.00
#
_symmetry.space_group_name_H-M   'P 1'
#
loop_
_entity.id
_entity.type
_entity.pdbx_description
1 polymer ?
#
loop_
_entity_poly.entity_id
_entity_poly.type
_entity_poly.pdbx_seq_one_letter_code
_entity_poly.pdbx_strand_id
1 'polypeptide(L)'
;MKLADSWVGQAPTAIPSEPFHDEGEEVDELDEVKDGCGGVAWQSYVLKKSRTSNKLLHELAREVRGVEKERGKKLTVTQYKTICGKWEDASRPFLRKRYDYFTEFLAKLGSVTVPKGETLEAAFQRAQHGDPPSKVLVVPNNGLQLLASLCRELQEMTGDQPFMLCQASVAKLFRHSSHRTISNWISALKTLEVLKLAEAAIPNARAARYYFIE
;
A
#
# COMPACT_ATOMS: atom_id res chain seq x y z
N MET A 1 -10.48 67.73 23.28
CA MET A 1 -9.31 68.03 24.14
C MET A 1 -9.56 67.43 25.51
N LYS A 2 -8.71 66.47 25.91
CA LYS A 2 -8.47 65.84 27.23
C LYS A 2 -8.42 64.31 27.14
N LEU A 3 -7.18 63.83 27.03
CA LEU A 3 -6.61 62.59 27.59
C LEU A 3 -6.87 62.56 29.12
N ALA A 4 -6.80 61.48 29.91
CA ALA A 4 -6.30 60.11 29.83
C ALA A 4 -7.22 59.25 30.76
N ASP A 5 -7.13 57.94 30.96
CA ASP A 5 -6.00 57.18 31.49
C ASP A 5 -6.31 55.66 31.51
N SER A 6 -5.22 54.90 31.34
CA SER A 6 -4.88 53.68 32.08
C SER A 6 -5.88 52.52 32.16
N TRP A 7 -5.67 51.50 31.32
CA TRP A 7 -6.05 50.12 31.64
C TRP A 7 -4.79 49.27 31.73
N VAL A 8 -4.52 48.80 32.94
CA VAL A 8 -3.45 47.89 33.32
C VAL A 8 -3.69 46.53 32.65
N GLY A 9 -2.76 46.10 31.80
CA GLY A 9 -2.74 44.76 31.26
C GLY A 9 -2.42 43.74 32.35
N GLN A 10 -3.39 42.87 32.66
CA GLN A 10 -3.14 41.68 33.46
C GLN A 10 -2.27 40.71 32.65
N ALA A 11 -1.10 40.37 33.19
CA ALA A 11 -0.27 39.28 32.72
C ALA A 11 -0.96 37.93 32.96
N PRO A 12 -0.95 36.98 32.01
CA PRO A 12 -1.42 35.62 32.27
C PRO A 12 -0.47 34.91 33.23
N THR A 13 -1.03 34.46 34.34
CA THR A 13 -0.40 33.60 35.33
C THR A 13 0.11 32.31 34.68
N ALA A 14 1.39 32.03 34.83
CA ALA A 14 2.02 30.79 34.41
C ALA A 14 1.33 29.59 35.11
N ILE A 15 0.81 28.67 34.31
CA ILE A 15 0.32 27.37 34.77
C ILE A 15 1.54 26.48 35.05
N PRO A 16 1.62 25.81 36.21
CA PRO A 16 2.68 24.85 36.49
C PRO A 16 2.63 23.70 35.48
N SER A 17 3.76 23.45 34.83
CA SER A 17 4.00 22.31 33.96
C SER A 17 3.77 21.01 34.74
N GLU A 18 2.75 20.26 34.36
CA GLU A 18 2.58 18.88 34.78
C GLU A 18 3.80 18.04 34.33
N PRO A 19 4.26 17.09 35.17
CA PRO A 19 5.35 16.22 34.80
C PRO A 19 4.93 15.33 33.63
N PHE A 20 5.74 15.37 32.57
CA PHE A 20 5.69 14.44 31.44
C PHE A 20 5.68 13.00 31.98
N HIS A 21 4.51 12.38 31.98
CA HIS A 21 4.40 10.94 32.10
C HIS A 21 4.84 10.35 30.75
N ASP A 22 6.04 9.79 30.76
CA ASP A 22 6.55 8.88 29.74
C ASP A 22 5.61 7.68 29.69
N GLU A 23 4.67 7.69 28.75
CA GLU A 23 3.82 6.54 28.46
C GLU A 23 4.73 5.45 27.91
N GLY A 24 5.20 4.60 28.82
CA GLY A 24 5.89 3.36 28.50
C GLY A 24 5.05 2.60 27.49
N GLU A 25 5.60 2.49 26.29
CA GLU A 25 5.13 1.68 25.17
C GLU A 25 4.79 0.28 25.72
N GLU A 26 3.50 -0.03 25.89
CA GLU A 26 3.03 -1.37 26.23
C GLU A 26 3.49 -2.30 25.12
N VAL A 27 4.58 -3.02 25.40
CA VAL A 27 5.09 -4.06 24.53
C VAL A 27 4.10 -5.22 24.62
N ASP A 28 3.15 -5.27 23.68
CA ASP A 28 2.28 -6.42 23.44
C ASP A 28 3.15 -7.67 23.24
N GLU A 29 3.36 -8.40 24.34
CA GLU A 29 4.36 -9.46 24.50
C GLU A 29 3.97 -10.80 23.84
N LEU A 30 2.98 -10.80 22.94
CA LEU A 30 2.32 -12.04 22.51
C LEU A 30 2.57 -12.45 21.05
N ASP A 31 3.42 -11.74 20.32
CA ASP A 31 3.58 -11.98 18.86
C ASP A 31 5.03 -12.18 18.38
N GLU A 32 5.97 -12.37 19.32
CA GLU A 32 7.35 -12.74 19.02
C GLU A 32 7.45 -14.21 18.60
N VAL A 33 7.30 -14.45 17.30
CA VAL A 33 7.98 -15.58 16.67
C VAL A 33 9.46 -15.49 17.06
N LYS A 34 10.03 -16.61 17.56
CA LYS A 34 11.37 -16.76 18.19
C LYS A 34 12.56 -16.07 17.53
N ASP A 35 12.41 -15.52 16.34
CA ASP A 35 13.45 -14.87 15.57
C ASP A 35 13.39 -13.34 15.59
N GLY A 36 12.37 -12.71 16.20
CA GLY A 36 12.23 -11.25 16.23
C GLY A 36 11.94 -10.62 14.86
N CYS A 37 11.60 -11.42 13.85
CA CYS A 37 11.23 -10.97 12.51
C CYS A 37 9.72 -10.85 12.30
N GLY A 38 8.91 -11.05 13.34
CA GLY A 38 7.45 -10.92 13.24
C GLY A 38 6.84 -11.85 12.17
N GLY A 39 7.41 -13.04 11.96
CA GLY A 39 6.91 -14.01 10.97
C GLY A 39 7.27 -13.72 9.49
N VAL A 40 8.09 -12.70 9.22
CA VAL A 40 8.52 -12.36 7.85
C VAL A 40 9.53 -13.39 7.33
N ALA A 41 9.23 -14.01 6.17
CA ALA A 41 10.09 -15.00 5.51
C ALA A 41 11.25 -14.36 4.71
N TRP A 42 12.12 -13.62 5.41
CA TRP A 42 13.18 -12.80 4.81
C TRP A 42 14.25 -13.59 4.02
N GLN A 43 14.45 -14.87 4.33
CA GLN A 43 15.50 -15.73 3.76
C GLN A 43 15.36 -15.90 2.25
N SER A 44 14.13 -15.87 1.73
CA SER A 44 13.85 -15.99 0.28
C SER A 44 14.38 -14.81 -0.54
N TYR A 45 14.72 -13.69 0.12
CA TYR A 45 15.14 -12.45 -0.50
C TYR A 45 16.64 -12.18 -0.38
N VAL A 46 17.40 -13.13 0.19
CA VAL A 46 18.85 -13.04 0.29
C VAL A 46 19.50 -12.99 -1.09
N LEU A 47 20.46 -12.09 -1.27
CA LEU A 47 21.14 -11.93 -2.55
C LEU A 47 21.97 -13.16 -2.89
N LYS A 48 21.85 -13.61 -4.15
CA LYS A 48 22.69 -14.66 -4.76
C LYS A 48 23.66 -14.11 -5.80
N LYS A 49 23.49 -12.84 -6.21
CA LYS A 49 24.30 -12.16 -7.21
C LYS A 49 24.29 -10.65 -7.00
N SER A 50 25.39 -10.00 -7.37
CA SER A 50 25.51 -8.54 -7.32
C SER A 50 24.49 -7.85 -8.23
N ARG A 51 24.19 -6.58 -7.94
CA ARG A 51 23.23 -5.73 -8.68
C ARG A 51 21.75 -6.16 -8.62
N THR A 52 21.38 -7.07 -7.71
CA THR A 52 19.97 -7.41 -7.46
C THR A 52 19.40 -6.86 -6.14
N SER A 53 20.22 -6.13 -5.37
CA SER A 53 19.86 -5.61 -4.05
C SER A 53 18.59 -4.79 -4.08
N ASN A 54 18.47 -3.84 -5.01
CA ASN A 54 17.32 -2.95 -5.09
C ASN A 54 16.00 -3.71 -5.34
N LYS A 55 16.01 -4.73 -6.21
CA LYS A 55 14.84 -5.56 -6.50
C LYS A 55 14.47 -6.43 -5.29
N LEU A 56 15.41 -7.20 -4.75
CA LEU A 56 15.12 -8.11 -3.65
C LEU A 56 14.77 -7.37 -2.36
N LEU A 57 15.37 -6.21 -2.12
CA LEU A 57 15.01 -5.37 -0.98
C LEU A 57 13.59 -4.80 -1.11
N HIS A 58 13.14 -4.52 -2.34
CA HIS A 58 11.76 -4.10 -2.55
C HIS A 58 10.79 -5.27 -2.37
N GLU A 59 11.13 -6.46 -2.84
CA GLU A 59 10.33 -7.67 -2.59
C GLU A 59 10.28 -8.06 -1.11
N LEU A 60 11.36 -7.84 -0.36
CA LEU A 60 11.36 -7.97 1.11
C LEU A 60 10.40 -6.96 1.75
N ALA A 61 10.42 -5.69 1.32
CA ALA A 61 9.47 -4.70 1.80
C ALA A 61 8.01 -5.08 1.48
N ARG A 62 7.75 -5.70 0.31
CA ARG A 62 6.43 -6.22 -0.04
C ARG A 62 6.00 -7.38 0.85
N GLU A 63 6.92 -8.25 1.24
CA GLU A 63 6.65 -9.33 2.20
C GLU A 63 6.26 -8.78 3.56
N VAL A 64 7.02 -7.80 4.07
CA VAL A 64 6.73 -7.15 5.35
C VAL A 64 5.34 -6.54 5.34
N ARG A 65 4.97 -5.80 4.29
CA ARG A 65 3.60 -5.26 4.16
C ARG A 65 2.52 -6.35 4.07
N GLY A 66 2.84 -7.50 3.48
CA GLY A 66 1.93 -8.65 3.43
C GLY A 66 1.63 -9.17 4.83
N VAL A 67 2.68 -9.41 5.61
CA VAL A 67 2.59 -9.88 7.00
C VAL A 67 1.87 -8.87 7.90
N GLU A 68 2.15 -7.57 7.77
CA GLU A 68 1.45 -6.53 8.53
C GLU A 68 -0.06 -6.50 8.23
N LYS A 69 -0.43 -6.73 6.97
CA LYS A 69 -1.83 -6.80 6.56
C LYS A 69 -2.51 -8.04 7.13
N GLU A 70 -1.86 -9.21 7.05
CA GLU A 70 -2.39 -10.46 7.62
C GLU A 70 -2.58 -10.36 9.15
N ARG A 71 -1.67 -9.66 9.84
CA ARG A 71 -1.76 -9.41 11.28
C ARG A 71 -2.75 -8.30 11.65
N GLY A 72 -3.09 -7.41 10.72
CA GLY A 72 -3.83 -6.18 10.99
C GLY A 72 -3.04 -5.15 11.83
N LYS A 73 -1.73 -5.33 12.04
CA LYS A 73 -0.87 -4.46 12.85
C LYS A 73 0.48 -4.26 12.15
N LYS A 74 1.01 -3.03 12.20
CA LYS A 74 2.35 -2.72 11.67
C LYS A 74 3.43 -3.30 12.58
N LEU A 75 4.54 -3.73 11.97
CA LEU A 75 5.72 -4.14 12.73
C LEU A 75 6.42 -2.91 13.33
N THR A 76 7.15 -3.11 14.41
CA THR A 76 7.89 -2.05 15.10
C THR A 76 9.18 -1.70 14.34
N VAL A 77 9.73 -0.51 14.61
CA VAL A 77 11.02 -0.09 14.03
C VAL A 77 12.14 -1.07 14.41
N THR A 78 12.10 -1.61 15.62
CA THR A 78 13.04 -2.65 16.09
C THR A 78 12.94 -3.91 15.24
N GLN A 79 11.73 -4.37 14.91
CA GLN A 79 11.53 -5.53 14.04
C GLN A 79 12.01 -5.25 12.61
N TYR A 80 11.73 -4.07 12.05
CA TYR A 80 12.27 -3.66 10.74
C TYR A 80 13.81 -3.71 10.72
N LYS A 81 14.44 -3.21 11.78
CA LYS A 81 15.90 -3.21 11.91
C LYS A 81 16.46 -4.64 12.00
N THR A 82 15.80 -5.51 12.76
CA THR A 82 16.17 -6.93 12.86
C THR A 82 16.05 -7.65 11.53
N ILE A 83 14.94 -7.47 10.81
CA ILE A 83 14.71 -8.08 9.49
C ILE A 83 15.77 -7.61 8.48
N CYS A 84 16.01 -6.30 8.41
CA CYS A 84 16.98 -5.72 7.50
C CYS A 84 18.40 -6.15 7.84
N GLY A 85 18.78 -6.15 9.12
CA GLY A 85 20.09 -6.60 9.58
C GLY A 85 20.38 -8.05 9.20
N LYS A 86 19.43 -8.97 9.41
CA LYS A 86 19.58 -10.37 8.99
C LYS A 86 19.71 -10.53 7.48
N TRP A 87 18.90 -9.79 6.72
CA TRP A 87 19.00 -9.79 5.26
C TRP A 87 20.35 -9.24 4.79
N GLU A 88 20.85 -8.17 5.41
CA GLU A 88 22.15 -7.57 5.12
C GLU A 88 23.29 -8.54 5.42
N ASP A 89 23.27 -9.17 6.59
CA ASP A 89 24.28 -10.14 7.01
C ASP A 89 24.39 -11.32 6.06
N ALA A 90 23.25 -11.91 5.68
CA ALA A 90 23.20 -13.00 4.73
C ALA A 90 23.57 -12.58 3.29
N SER A 91 23.28 -11.33 2.93
CA SER A 91 23.52 -10.79 1.58
C SER A 91 24.90 -10.13 1.42
N ARG A 92 25.67 -9.99 2.51
CA ARG A 92 26.93 -9.24 2.62
C ARG A 92 27.93 -9.45 1.47
N PRO A 93 28.13 -10.67 0.93
CA PRO A 93 29.06 -10.87 -0.20
C PRO A 93 28.68 -10.11 -1.48
N PHE A 94 27.41 -9.74 -1.64
CA PHE A 94 26.86 -9.12 -2.84
C PHE A 94 26.48 -7.64 -2.67
N LEU A 95 26.64 -7.12 -1.45
CA LEU A 95 26.30 -5.74 -1.09
C LEU A 95 27.44 -4.76 -1.38
N ARG A 96 27.08 -3.50 -1.57
CA ARG A 96 28.03 -2.40 -1.67
C ARG A 96 28.54 -2.06 -0.28
N LYS A 97 29.86 -1.94 -0.14
CA LYS A 97 30.48 -1.51 1.12
C LYS A 97 30.04 -0.08 1.47
N ARG A 98 29.78 0.17 2.76
CA ARG A 98 29.42 1.51 3.30
C ARG A 98 28.16 2.12 2.69
N TYR A 99 27.24 1.29 2.21
CA TYR A 99 25.93 1.75 1.74
C TYR A 99 24.89 1.53 2.82
N ASP A 100 24.00 2.51 3.02
CA ASP A 100 22.94 2.45 4.02
C ASP A 100 21.70 1.75 3.44
N TYR A 101 21.66 0.43 3.60
CA TYR A 101 20.54 -0.39 3.13
C TYR A 101 19.30 -0.30 4.03
N PHE A 102 19.46 0.04 5.30
CA PHE A 102 18.33 0.23 6.20
C PHE A 102 17.47 1.42 5.79
N THR A 103 18.09 2.57 5.48
CA THR A 103 17.36 3.73 4.95
C THR A 103 16.71 3.42 3.60
N GLU A 104 17.40 2.71 2.70
CA GLU A 104 16.80 2.26 1.41
C GLU A 104 15.60 1.33 1.66
N PHE A 105 15.68 0.45 2.65
CA PHE A 105 14.61 -0.46 3.04
C PHE A 105 13.38 0.28 3.56
N LEU A 106 13.56 1.25 4.46
CA LEU A 106 12.46 2.09 4.96
C LEU A 106 11.79 2.89 3.83
N ALA A 107 12.58 3.47 2.92
CA ALA A 107 12.05 4.14 1.74
C ALA A 107 11.26 3.18 0.82
N LYS A 108 11.70 1.92 0.71
CA LYS A 108 10.96 0.88 -0.01
C LYS A 108 9.66 0.50 0.69
N LEU A 109 9.64 0.36 2.02
CA LEU A 109 8.42 0.12 2.78
C LEU A 109 7.37 1.22 2.57
N GLY A 110 7.78 2.48 2.42
CA GLY A 110 6.89 3.59 2.09
C GLY A 110 6.41 3.62 0.64
N SER A 111 7.12 2.97 -0.28
CA SER A 111 6.75 2.92 -1.70
C SER A 111 6.03 1.64 -2.12
N VAL A 112 5.84 0.67 -1.22
CA VAL A 112 5.00 -0.50 -1.48
C VAL A 112 3.55 -0.06 -1.61
N THR A 113 3.01 -0.11 -2.83
CA THR A 113 1.59 0.08 -3.10
C THR A 113 0.79 -1.21 -2.99
N VAL A 114 1.44 -2.35 -3.23
CA VAL A 114 0.80 -3.66 -3.31
C VAL A 114 1.60 -4.67 -2.47
N PRO A 115 1.08 -5.08 -1.30
CA PRO A 115 1.67 -6.13 -0.46
C PRO A 115 1.88 -7.45 -1.21
N LYS A 116 2.74 -8.32 -0.70
CA LYS A 116 2.83 -9.70 -1.22
C LYS A 116 1.52 -10.44 -0.95
N GLY A 117 1.11 -11.32 -1.88
CA GLY A 117 -0.17 -12.03 -1.85
C GLY A 117 -1.33 -11.26 -2.52
N GLU A 118 -1.28 -9.94 -2.54
CA GLU A 118 -2.31 -9.07 -3.09
C GLU A 118 -2.06 -8.75 -4.57
N THR A 119 -1.97 -9.75 -5.45
CA THR A 119 -1.76 -9.50 -6.88
C THR A 119 -3.06 -9.22 -7.63
N LEU A 120 -2.94 -8.70 -8.86
CA LEU A 120 -4.08 -8.53 -9.76
C LEU A 120 -4.82 -9.85 -10.01
N GLU A 121 -4.06 -10.96 -10.11
CA GLU A 121 -4.62 -12.29 -10.25
C GLU A 121 -5.40 -12.73 -9.00
N ALA A 122 -4.87 -12.46 -7.80
CA ALA A 122 -5.56 -12.78 -6.55
C ALA A 122 -6.88 -11.99 -6.43
N ALA A 123 -6.85 -10.68 -6.72
CA ALA A 123 -8.03 -9.83 -6.78
C ALA A 123 -9.07 -10.37 -7.79
N PHE A 124 -8.60 -10.85 -8.95
CA PHE A 124 -9.47 -11.40 -9.98
C PHE A 124 -10.10 -12.74 -9.59
N GLN A 125 -9.40 -13.59 -8.82
CA GLN A 125 -10.01 -14.80 -8.27
C GLN A 125 -11.12 -14.45 -7.26
N ARG A 126 -10.89 -13.48 -6.37
CA ARG A 126 -11.94 -13.01 -5.45
C ARG A 126 -13.14 -12.43 -6.20
N ALA A 127 -12.88 -11.61 -7.21
CA ALA A 127 -13.91 -11.01 -8.06
C ALA A 127 -14.78 -12.03 -8.81
N GLN A 128 -14.26 -13.21 -9.14
CA GLN A 128 -15.04 -14.28 -9.77
C GLN A 128 -16.05 -14.95 -8.83
N HIS A 129 -15.78 -14.92 -7.53
CA HIS A 129 -16.63 -15.55 -6.51
C HIS A 129 -17.55 -14.55 -5.80
N GLY A 130 -17.23 -13.26 -5.86
CA GLY A 130 -18.05 -12.20 -5.28
C GLY A 130 -19.24 -11.81 -6.16
N ASP A 131 -20.31 -11.36 -5.52
CA ASP A 131 -21.47 -10.83 -6.24
C ASP A 131 -21.10 -9.54 -6.98
N PRO A 132 -21.59 -9.37 -8.22
CA PRO A 132 -21.35 -8.17 -9.00
C PRO A 132 -22.03 -6.95 -8.35
N PRO A 133 -21.43 -5.75 -8.47
CA PRO A 133 -22.03 -4.54 -7.97
C PRO A 133 -23.42 -4.27 -8.57
N SER A 134 -24.34 -3.74 -7.76
CA SER A 134 -25.74 -3.54 -8.13
C SER A 134 -25.95 -2.66 -9.36
N LYS A 135 -25.16 -1.60 -9.52
CA LYS A 135 -25.27 -0.65 -10.64
C LYS A 135 -24.94 -1.28 -12.00
N VAL A 136 -24.16 -2.36 -12.03
CA VAL A 136 -23.79 -3.03 -13.28
C VAL A 136 -24.73 -4.17 -13.67
N LEU A 137 -25.66 -4.56 -12.80
CA LEU A 137 -26.65 -5.60 -13.08
C LEU A 137 -27.62 -5.21 -14.21
N VAL A 138 -27.79 -3.91 -14.47
CA VAL A 138 -28.63 -3.41 -15.58
C VAL A 138 -28.06 -3.75 -16.96
N VAL A 139 -26.77 -4.09 -17.04
CA VAL A 139 -26.12 -4.48 -18.28
C VAL A 139 -25.94 -6.01 -18.30
N PRO A 140 -26.55 -6.73 -19.25
CA PRO A 140 -26.43 -8.20 -19.34
C PRO A 140 -25.08 -8.60 -19.99
N ASN A 141 -23.98 -8.19 -19.37
CA ASN A 141 -22.62 -8.50 -19.81
C ASN A 141 -21.78 -8.97 -18.62
N ASN A 142 -21.63 -10.29 -18.50
CA ASN A 142 -20.90 -10.92 -17.40
C ASN A 142 -19.43 -10.46 -17.31
N GLY A 143 -18.81 -10.10 -18.45
CA GLY A 143 -17.43 -9.59 -18.46
C GLY A 143 -17.32 -8.18 -17.88
N LEU A 144 -18.28 -7.30 -18.20
CA LEU A 144 -18.37 -5.97 -17.59
C LEU A 144 -18.64 -6.08 -16.09
N GLN A 145 -19.57 -6.96 -15.69
CA GLN A 145 -19.91 -7.19 -14.29
C GLN A 145 -18.69 -7.70 -13.50
N LEU A 146 -17.96 -8.67 -14.06
CA LEU A 146 -16.72 -9.18 -13.47
C LEU A 146 -15.63 -8.10 -13.39
N LEU A 147 -15.53 -7.22 -14.39
CA LEU A 147 -14.60 -6.09 -14.31
C LEU A 147 -14.97 -5.13 -13.18
N ALA A 148 -16.26 -4.87 -12.97
CA ALA A 148 -16.72 -4.04 -11.86
C ALA A 148 -16.39 -4.69 -10.50
N SER A 149 -16.61 -6.01 -10.35
CA SER A 149 -16.18 -6.76 -9.16
C SER A 149 -14.66 -6.67 -8.96
N LEU A 150 -13.87 -6.81 -10.02
CA LEU A 150 -12.42 -6.65 -9.94
C LEU A 150 -12.03 -5.24 -9.48
N CYS A 151 -12.71 -4.20 -9.96
CA CYS A 151 -12.45 -2.82 -9.52
C CYS A 151 -12.78 -2.62 -8.03
N ARG A 152 -13.84 -3.23 -7.51
CA ARG A 152 -14.17 -3.24 -6.07
C ARG A 152 -13.03 -3.87 -5.26
N GLU A 153 -12.60 -5.07 -5.65
CA GLU A 153 -11.49 -5.78 -5.00
C GLU A 153 -10.19 -4.97 -5.01
N LEU A 154 -9.89 -4.30 -6.13
CA LEU A 154 -8.71 -3.44 -6.23
C LEU A 154 -8.81 -2.22 -5.32
N GLN A 155 -9.99 -1.62 -5.16
CA GLN A 155 -10.21 -0.52 -4.22
C GLN A 155 -10.04 -0.99 -2.78
N GLU A 156 -10.59 -2.15 -2.41
CA GLU A 156 -10.43 -2.73 -1.07
C GLU A 156 -8.95 -3.01 -0.75
N MET A 157 -8.17 -3.43 -1.75
CA MET A 157 -6.73 -3.65 -1.58
C MET A 157 -5.95 -2.36 -1.34
N THR A 158 -6.35 -1.25 -1.96
CA THR A 158 -5.67 0.05 -1.85
C THR A 158 -6.23 0.94 -0.75
N GLY A 159 -7.34 0.55 -0.11
CA GLY A 159 -8.02 1.35 0.92
C GLY A 159 -8.53 2.67 0.35
N ASP A 160 -8.22 3.79 1.01
CA ASP A 160 -8.66 5.12 0.57
C ASP A 160 -7.88 5.69 -0.62
N GLN A 161 -6.85 4.99 -1.09
CA GLN A 161 -6.03 5.44 -2.20
C GLN A 161 -6.62 4.98 -3.54
N PRO A 162 -6.42 5.75 -4.62
CA PRO A 162 -6.91 5.36 -5.93
C PRO A 162 -6.10 4.19 -6.49
N PHE A 163 -6.78 3.16 -6.98
CA PHE A 163 -6.13 1.98 -7.53
C PHE A 163 -5.70 2.20 -8.97
N MET A 164 -4.63 1.52 -9.36
CA MET A 164 -4.08 1.58 -10.72
C MET A 164 -4.71 0.51 -11.60
N LEU A 165 -5.23 0.91 -12.76
CA LEU A 165 -5.79 -0.01 -13.75
C LEU A 165 -5.03 0.10 -15.08
N CYS A 166 -4.32 -0.98 -15.43
CA CYS A 166 -3.64 -1.12 -16.72
C CYS A 166 -4.52 -1.92 -17.68
N GLN A 167 -5.04 -1.28 -18.73
CA GLN A 167 -5.87 -1.95 -19.74
C GLN A 167 -5.16 -3.15 -20.39
N ALA A 168 -3.83 -3.09 -20.49
CA ALA A 168 -3.03 -4.17 -21.03
C ALA A 168 -3.04 -5.42 -20.17
N SER A 169 -2.85 -5.25 -18.86
CA SER A 169 -2.88 -6.34 -17.89
C SER A 169 -4.28 -6.94 -17.76
N VAL A 170 -5.30 -6.08 -17.71
CA VAL A 170 -6.70 -6.52 -17.62
C VAL A 170 -7.11 -7.33 -18.86
N ALA A 171 -6.78 -6.87 -20.07
CA ALA A 171 -7.14 -7.65 -21.27
C ALA A 171 -6.48 -9.03 -21.29
N LYS A 172 -5.22 -9.14 -20.84
CA LYS A 172 -4.55 -10.45 -20.69
C LYS A 172 -5.28 -11.34 -19.70
N LEU A 173 -5.71 -10.79 -18.57
CA LEU A 173 -6.43 -11.50 -17.52
C LEU A 173 -7.78 -12.04 -18.00
N PHE A 174 -8.52 -11.21 -18.75
CA PHE A 174 -9.79 -11.59 -19.39
C PHE A 174 -9.60 -12.38 -20.70
N ARG A 175 -8.36 -12.73 -21.07
CA ARG A 175 -8.00 -13.44 -22.31
C ARG A 175 -8.54 -12.77 -23.58
N HIS A 176 -8.68 -11.44 -23.56
CA HIS A 176 -9.05 -10.66 -24.73
C HIS A 176 -7.81 -10.30 -25.55
N SER A 177 -7.92 -10.46 -26.87
CA SER A 177 -6.87 -10.07 -27.82
C SER A 177 -6.76 -8.55 -28.01
N SER A 178 -7.79 -7.79 -27.65
CA SER A 178 -7.85 -6.34 -27.84
C SER A 178 -8.18 -5.59 -26.56
N HIS A 179 -7.37 -4.57 -26.26
CA HIS A 179 -7.60 -3.62 -25.16
C HIS A 179 -8.81 -2.70 -25.40
N ARG A 180 -9.33 -2.64 -26.64
CA ARG A 180 -10.47 -1.78 -26.99
C ARG A 180 -11.75 -2.19 -26.25
N THR A 181 -11.98 -3.50 -26.10
CA THR A 181 -13.12 -4.03 -25.34
C THR A 181 -13.05 -3.55 -23.89
N ILE A 182 -11.87 -3.66 -23.26
CA ILE A 182 -11.65 -3.19 -21.90
C ILE A 182 -11.83 -1.67 -21.79
N SER A 183 -11.37 -0.89 -22.77
CA SER A 183 -11.57 0.56 -22.79
C SER A 183 -13.06 0.94 -22.86
N ASN A 184 -13.85 0.22 -23.66
CA ASN A 184 -15.30 0.41 -23.74
C ASN A 184 -15.97 0.06 -22.40
N TRP A 185 -15.56 -1.04 -21.76
CA TRP A 185 -16.08 -1.42 -20.45
C TRP A 185 -15.75 -0.38 -19.38
N ILE A 186 -14.51 0.10 -19.30
CA ILE A 186 -14.12 1.18 -18.37
C ILE A 186 -14.97 2.44 -18.63
N SER A 187 -15.21 2.78 -19.89
CA SER A 187 -16.05 3.93 -20.24
C SER A 187 -17.50 3.73 -19.79
N ALA A 188 -18.06 2.54 -19.96
CA ALA A 188 -19.40 2.20 -19.46
C ALA A 188 -19.48 2.28 -17.93
N LEU A 189 -18.49 1.76 -17.20
CA LEU A 189 -18.42 1.83 -15.74
C LEU A 189 -18.32 3.27 -15.22
N LYS A 190 -17.65 4.16 -15.96
CA LYS A 190 -17.64 5.60 -15.65
C LYS A 190 -19.01 6.23 -15.86
N THR A 191 -19.69 5.90 -16.96
CA THR A 191 -21.04 6.40 -17.27
C THR A 191 -22.07 5.92 -16.24
N LEU A 192 -21.91 4.70 -15.73
CA LEU A 192 -22.75 4.13 -14.66
C LEU A 192 -22.36 4.63 -13.26
N GLU A 193 -21.40 5.55 -13.14
CA GLU A 193 -20.93 6.09 -11.85
C GLU A 193 -20.47 4.99 -10.87
N VAL A 194 -19.80 3.97 -11.41
CA VAL A 194 -19.11 2.92 -10.65
C VAL A 194 -17.63 3.25 -10.51
N LEU A 195 -17.06 3.92 -11.53
CA LEU A 195 -15.67 4.37 -11.55
C LEU A 195 -15.56 5.89 -11.68
N LYS A 196 -14.71 6.49 -10.84
CA LYS A 196 -14.29 7.88 -10.95
C LYS A 196 -12.81 7.95 -11.31
N LEU A 197 -12.45 8.75 -12.31
CA LEU A 197 -11.05 8.96 -12.68
C LEU A 197 -10.36 9.81 -11.60
N ALA A 198 -9.27 9.30 -11.04
CA ALA A 198 -8.41 10.02 -10.10
C ALA A 198 -7.25 10.70 -10.84
N GLU A 199 -6.51 9.92 -11.63
CA GLU A 199 -5.36 10.41 -12.41
C GLU A 199 -5.38 9.81 -13.80
N ALA A 200 -5.22 10.66 -14.83
CA ALA A 200 -5.11 10.20 -16.20
C ALA A 200 -3.79 9.46 -16.43
N ALA A 201 -3.80 8.53 -17.39
CA ALA A 201 -2.58 7.87 -17.85
C ALA A 201 -1.62 8.93 -18.44
N ILE A 202 -0.38 8.94 -17.95
CA ILE A 202 0.69 9.81 -18.47
C ILE A 202 1.19 9.22 -19.80
N PRO A 203 1.67 10.01 -20.78
CA PRO A 203 2.10 9.48 -22.10
C PRO A 203 3.08 8.30 -22.08
N ASN A 204 3.84 8.12 -20.99
CA ASN A 204 4.77 7.00 -20.78
C ASN A 204 4.27 5.95 -19.76
N ALA A 205 3.15 6.18 -19.08
CA ALA A 205 2.55 5.27 -18.12
C ALA A 205 1.19 4.78 -18.65
N ARG A 206 1.12 3.50 -19.05
CA ARG A 206 -0.08 2.89 -19.67
C ARG A 206 -1.21 2.57 -18.68
N ALA A 207 -1.19 3.16 -17.49
CA ALA A 207 -2.15 2.90 -16.44
C ALA A 207 -2.71 4.21 -15.92
N ALA A 208 -4.02 4.27 -15.79
CA ALA A 208 -4.73 5.36 -15.13
C ALA A 208 -5.11 4.94 -13.72
N ARG A 209 -5.36 5.92 -12.86
CA ARG A 209 -5.84 5.68 -11.50
C ARG A 209 -7.31 6.02 -11.36
N TYR A 210 -8.04 5.18 -10.62
CA TYR A 210 -9.48 5.31 -10.43
C TYR A 210 -9.84 5.14 -8.96
N TYR A 211 -11.00 5.69 -8.60
CA TYR A 211 -11.74 5.30 -7.41
C TYR A 211 -12.94 4.45 -7.82
N PHE A 212 -13.21 3.40 -7.07
CA PHE A 212 -14.49 2.72 -7.06
C PHE A 212 -15.41 3.47 -6.10
N ILE A 213 -16.63 3.81 -6.54
CA ILE A 213 -17.51 4.76 -5.83
C ILE A 213 -18.93 4.23 -5.60
N GLU A 214 -19.12 2.92 -5.70
CA GLU A 214 -20.39 2.25 -5.41
C GLU A 214 -20.44 1.70 -3.98
#